data_AF-A0A0A9XH95-F1
#
_entry.id   AF-A0A0A9XH95-F1
#
_cell.length_a   1.000
_cell.length_b   1.000
_cell.length_c   1.000
_cell.angle_alpha   90.00
_cell.angle_beta   90.00
_cell.angle_gamma   90.00
#
_symmetry.space_group_name_H-M   'P 1'
#
loop_
_entity.id
_entity.type
_entity.pdbx_description
1 polymer ?
#
loop_
_entity_poly.entity_id
_entity_poly.type
_entity_poly.pdbx_seq_one_letter_code
_entity_poly.pdbx_strand_id
1 'polypeptide(L)'
;GESTIHTRAQIAQLLNEMEKYEEALELFKELGDYQESTLGKNHPVTLKTKFSIAGVLSSLDRGDPMSLYEDILAAQQPVYGENHPTFLNTLSNMGQEMYKKGKYNEAIKIYQEVLDKKVHILGPDHHDVLILRSNIAITLDDLGKPDEALNMLQEVLSAMRKVLGSKHTKKLKRTSTFYS
;
A
#
# COMPACT_ATOMS: atom_id res chain seq x y z
N GLY A 1 6.75 28.13 10.14
CA GLY A 1 7.39 27.34 11.23
C GLY A 1 7.01 25.88 11.09
N GLU A 2 7.56 24.98 11.90
CA GLU A 2 7.26 23.53 11.85
C GLU A 2 5.75 23.23 11.96
N SER A 3 5.02 24.00 12.76
CA SER A 3 3.55 23.91 12.86
C SER A 3 2.85 24.13 11.52
N THR A 4 3.36 25.04 10.69
CA THR A 4 2.82 25.31 9.34
C THR A 4 3.03 24.12 8.40
N ILE A 5 4.15 23.42 8.51
CA ILE A 5 4.49 22.26 7.67
C ILE A 5 3.62 21.05 8.02
N HIS A 6 3.38 20.81 9.31
CA HIS A 6 2.49 19.74 9.75
C HIS A 6 1.05 19.94 9.24
N THR A 7 0.50 21.15 9.40
CA THR A 7 -0.85 21.46 8.90
C THR A 7 -0.92 21.32 7.37
N ARG A 8 0.10 21.79 6.63
CA ARG A 8 0.16 21.62 5.16
C ARG A 8 0.16 20.15 4.75
N ALA A 9 0.88 19.28 5.45
CA ALA A 9 0.90 17.84 5.15
C ALA A 9 -0.48 17.20 5.37
N GLN A 10 -1.22 17.64 6.39
CA GLN A 10 -2.60 17.18 6.62
C GLN A 10 -3.55 17.68 5.53
N ILE A 11 -3.43 18.94 5.13
CA ILE A 11 -4.23 19.50 4.03
C ILE A 11 -3.94 18.74 2.73
N ALA A 12 -2.68 18.50 2.39
CA ALA A 12 -2.30 17.75 1.19
C ALA A 12 -2.89 16.33 1.18
N GLN A 13 -2.89 15.65 2.33
CA GLN A 13 -3.54 14.34 2.46
C GLN A 13 -5.06 14.41 2.27
N LEU A 14 -5.73 15.35 2.92
CA LEU A 14 -7.18 15.53 2.76
C LEU A 14 -7.55 15.85 1.31
N LEU A 15 -6.78 16.70 0.63
CA LEU A 15 -6.99 16.99 -0.79
C LEU A 15 -6.83 15.75 -1.66
N ASN A 16 -5.83 14.91 -1.38
CA ASN A 16 -5.64 13.65 -2.08
C ASN A 16 -6.81 12.67 -1.85
N GLU A 17 -7.31 12.57 -0.61
CA GLU A 17 -8.51 11.78 -0.29
C GLU A 17 -9.78 12.31 -0.96
N MET A 18 -9.86 13.62 -1.20
CA MET A 18 -10.94 14.27 -1.95
C MET A 18 -10.73 14.24 -3.47
N GLU A 19 -9.72 13.50 -3.96
CA GLU A 19 -9.36 13.41 -5.39
C GLU A 19 -8.98 14.76 -6.04
N LYS A 20 -8.64 15.76 -5.21
CA LYS A 20 -8.12 17.06 -5.65
C LYS A 20 -6.61 16.97 -5.86
N TYR A 21 -6.21 16.13 -6.80
CA TYR A 21 -4.84 15.68 -6.99
C TYR A 21 -3.87 16.81 -7.37
N GLU A 22 -4.31 17.80 -8.13
CA GLU A 22 -3.48 18.95 -8.51
C GLU A 22 -3.10 19.79 -7.28
N GLU A 23 -4.09 20.14 -6.46
CA GLU A 23 -3.90 20.91 -5.22
C GLU A 23 -3.04 20.11 -4.22
N ALA A 24 -3.28 18.80 -4.11
CA ALA A 24 -2.48 17.92 -3.27
C ALA A 24 -1.02 17.84 -3.74
N LEU A 25 -0.79 17.70 -5.05
CA LEU A 25 0.54 17.57 -5.63
C LEU A 25 1.39 18.82 -5.40
N GLU A 26 0.80 20.00 -5.55
CA GLU A 26 1.49 21.28 -5.30
C GLU A 26 2.01 21.32 -3.86
N LEU A 27 1.15 21.06 -2.88
CA LEU A 27 1.54 21.04 -1.47
C LEU A 27 2.55 19.94 -1.14
N PHE A 28 2.39 18.73 -1.69
CA PHE A 28 3.36 17.66 -1.45
C PHE A 28 4.73 17.98 -2.04
N LYS A 29 4.81 18.64 -3.21
CA LYS A 29 6.09 19.07 -3.79
C LYS A 29 6.77 20.12 -2.93
N GLU A 30 6.05 21.15 -2.49
CA GLU A 30 6.61 22.15 -1.56
C GLU A 30 7.16 21.50 -0.28
N LEU A 31 6.40 20.56 0.28
CA LEU A 31 6.81 19.81 1.46
C LEU A 31 8.04 18.95 1.19
N GLY A 32 8.08 18.27 0.04
CA GLY A 32 9.21 17.43 -0.38
C GLY A 32 10.50 18.24 -0.49
N ASP A 33 10.46 19.38 -1.17
CA ASP A 33 11.62 20.25 -1.36
C ASP A 33 12.13 20.82 -0.03
N TYR A 34 11.23 21.25 0.84
CA TYR A 34 11.58 21.71 2.18
C TYR A 34 12.21 20.58 3.02
N GLN A 35 11.60 19.38 3.03
CA GLN A 35 12.10 18.25 3.81
C GLN A 35 13.44 17.73 3.28
N GLU A 36 13.63 17.73 1.96
CA GLU A 36 14.89 17.33 1.36
C GLU A 36 16.02 18.30 1.71
N SER A 37 15.77 19.60 1.65
CA SER A 37 16.77 20.63 2.00
C SER A 37 17.11 20.68 3.50
N THR A 38 16.19 20.28 4.37
CA THR A 38 16.36 20.38 5.84
C THR A 38 16.75 19.06 6.51
N LEU A 39 16.16 17.94 6.08
CA LEU A 39 16.32 16.61 6.69
C LEU A 39 17.16 15.67 5.81
N GLY A 40 17.30 16.00 4.53
CA GLY A 40 17.94 15.17 3.53
C GLY A 40 16.97 14.24 2.79
N LYS A 41 17.38 13.85 1.57
CA LYS A 41 16.57 13.06 0.63
C LYS A 41 16.14 11.67 1.13
N ASN A 42 16.92 11.07 2.03
CA ASN A 42 16.70 9.71 2.56
C ASN A 42 16.02 9.71 3.93
N HIS A 43 15.68 10.88 4.49
CA HIS A 43 15.02 10.94 5.78
C HIS A 43 13.62 10.32 5.70
N PRO A 44 13.16 9.53 6.71
CA PRO A 44 11.88 8.83 6.65
C PRO A 44 10.66 9.71 6.33
N VAL A 45 10.66 10.95 6.86
CA VAL A 45 9.60 11.93 6.56
C VAL A 45 9.63 12.37 5.09
N THR A 46 10.82 12.65 4.54
CA THR A 46 11.00 13.01 3.13
C THR A 46 10.56 11.86 2.22
N LEU A 47 10.93 10.62 2.54
CA LEU A 47 10.52 9.44 1.78
C LEU A 47 9.01 9.22 1.81
N LYS A 48 8.35 9.46 2.96
CA LYS A 48 6.88 9.39 3.05
C LYS A 48 6.21 10.42 2.13
N THR A 49 6.72 11.64 2.08
CA THR A 49 6.20 12.68 1.18
C THR A 49 6.45 12.33 -0.29
N LYS A 50 7.65 11.85 -0.64
CA LYS A 50 7.96 11.36 -1.99
C LYS A 50 7.04 10.20 -2.42
N PHE A 51 6.74 9.29 -1.50
CA PHE A 51 5.78 8.22 -1.74
C PHE A 51 4.37 8.77 -2.04
N SER A 52 3.92 9.78 -1.29
CA SER A 52 2.65 10.47 -1.59
C SER A 52 2.68 11.19 -2.95
N ILE A 53 3.78 11.85 -3.30
CA ILE A 53 3.95 12.47 -4.63
C ILE A 53 3.81 11.42 -5.73
N ALA A 54 4.48 10.27 -5.60
CA ALA A 54 4.40 9.18 -6.57
C ALA A 54 2.95 8.66 -6.72
N GLY A 55 2.23 8.46 -5.61
CA GLY A 55 0.83 8.04 -5.63
C GLY A 55 -0.09 9.07 -6.33
N VAL A 56 0.11 10.37 -6.08
CA VAL A 56 -0.68 11.43 -6.73
C VAL A 56 -0.36 11.52 -8.23
N LEU A 57 0.92 11.42 -8.60
CA LEU A 57 1.35 11.40 -10.02
C LEU A 57 0.75 10.20 -10.78
N SER A 58 0.69 9.04 -10.12
CA SER A 58 0.01 7.85 -10.62
C SER A 58 -1.49 8.06 -10.83
N SER A 59 -2.19 8.69 -9.89
CA SER A 59 -3.62 9.00 -10.04
C SER A 59 -3.90 9.97 -11.19
N LEU A 60 -2.95 10.86 -11.47
CA LEU A 60 -3.02 11.83 -12.57
C LEU A 60 -2.52 11.29 -13.92
N ASP A 61 -2.02 10.05 -13.98
CA ASP A 61 -1.31 9.49 -15.14
C ASP A 61 -0.24 10.44 -15.70
N ARG A 62 0.57 11.02 -14.80
CA ARG A 62 1.53 12.07 -15.15
C ARG A 62 2.92 11.82 -14.59
N GLY A 63 3.94 12.15 -15.37
CA GLY A 63 5.34 12.05 -14.95
C GLY A 63 5.82 10.60 -14.88
N ASP A 64 6.71 10.32 -13.94
CA ASP A 64 7.28 8.99 -13.74
C ASP A 64 7.21 8.55 -12.26
N PRO A 65 6.02 8.08 -11.80
CA PRO A 65 5.88 7.58 -10.43
C PRO A 65 6.75 6.34 -10.18
N MET A 66 7.08 5.56 -11.23
CA MET A 66 7.89 4.35 -11.09
C MET A 66 9.32 4.69 -10.66
N SER A 67 9.95 5.68 -11.29
CA SER A 67 11.28 6.16 -10.89
C SER A 67 11.30 6.65 -9.44
N LEU A 68 10.25 7.33 -8.98
CA LEU A 68 10.15 7.74 -7.57
C LEU A 68 10.05 6.54 -6.63
N TYR A 69 9.27 5.50 -6.98
CA TYR A 69 9.19 4.30 -6.16
C TYR A 69 10.52 3.55 -6.10
N GLU A 70 11.26 3.47 -7.21
CA GLU A 70 12.60 2.87 -7.26
C GLU A 70 13.60 3.61 -6.34
N ASP A 71 13.62 4.94 -6.40
CA ASP A 71 14.42 5.78 -5.50
C ASP A 71 14.07 5.55 -4.03
N ILE A 72 12.77 5.43 -3.73
CA ILE A 72 12.28 5.17 -2.38
C ILE A 72 12.73 3.78 -1.89
N LEU A 73 12.62 2.74 -2.73
CA LEU A 73 13.09 1.39 -2.38
C LEU A 73 14.59 1.37 -2.11
N ALA A 74 15.39 2.04 -2.96
CA ALA A 74 16.83 2.13 -2.79
C ALA A 74 17.22 2.79 -1.45
N ALA A 75 16.45 3.78 -0.99
CA ALA A 75 16.64 4.40 0.31
C ALA A 75 16.12 3.54 1.48
N GLN A 76 15.03 2.81 1.29
CA GLN A 76 14.41 1.96 2.32
C GLN A 76 15.18 0.66 2.57
N GLN A 77 15.73 0.03 1.53
CA GLN A 77 16.39 -1.27 1.62
C GLN A 77 17.51 -1.33 2.68
N PRO A 78 18.51 -0.42 2.70
CA PRO A 78 19.58 -0.48 3.70
C PRO A 78 19.13 -0.13 5.13
N VAL A 79 17.99 0.57 5.29
CA VAL A 79 17.50 1.04 6.60
C VAL A 79 16.57 0.02 7.24
N TYR A 80 15.65 -0.53 6.44
CA TYR A 80 14.57 -1.37 6.93
C TYR A 80 14.68 -2.84 6.50
N GLY A 81 15.39 -3.10 5.40
CA GLY A 81 15.40 -4.40 4.74
C GLY A 81 14.13 -4.68 3.93
N GLU A 82 14.21 -5.69 3.05
CA GLU A 82 13.17 -5.99 2.07
C GLU A 82 11.90 -6.63 2.66
N ASN A 83 11.95 -7.07 3.91
CA ASN A 83 10.82 -7.68 4.61
C ASN A 83 10.03 -6.65 5.43
N HIS A 84 10.49 -5.40 5.50
CA HIS A 84 9.81 -4.40 6.30
C HIS A 84 8.50 -3.94 5.64
N PRO A 85 7.41 -3.72 6.41
CA PRO A 85 6.12 -3.29 5.85
C PRO A 85 6.19 -2.06 4.95
N THR A 86 7.05 -1.09 5.28
CA THR A 86 7.28 0.12 4.47
C THR A 86 7.85 -0.21 3.08
N PHE A 87 8.82 -1.12 2.99
CA PHE A 87 9.40 -1.57 1.71
C PHE A 87 8.36 -2.32 0.88
N LEU A 88 7.65 -3.26 1.51
CA LEU A 88 6.60 -4.06 0.88
C LEU A 88 5.42 -3.22 0.39
N ASN A 89 5.10 -2.12 1.09
CA ASN A 89 4.08 -1.18 0.65
C ASN A 89 4.50 -0.44 -0.62
N THR A 90 5.76 0.01 -0.69
CA THR A 90 6.32 0.63 -1.91
C THR A 90 6.27 -0.33 -3.10
N LEU A 91 6.73 -1.58 -2.92
CA LEU A 91 6.64 -2.61 -3.97
C LEU A 91 5.20 -2.86 -4.42
N SER A 92 4.24 -2.93 -3.48
CA SER A 92 2.82 -3.13 -3.83
C SER A 92 2.29 -2.00 -4.73
N ASN A 93 2.72 -0.75 -4.50
CA ASN A 93 2.30 0.37 -5.33
C ASN A 93 2.94 0.31 -6.74
N MET A 94 4.17 -0.19 -6.87
CA MET A 94 4.76 -0.48 -8.19
C MET A 94 3.96 -1.56 -8.94
N GLY A 95 3.44 -2.58 -8.23
CA GLY A 95 2.51 -3.55 -8.81
C GLY A 95 1.22 -2.90 -9.33
N GLN A 96 0.69 -1.93 -8.58
CA GLN A 96 -0.48 -1.16 -8.98
C GLN A 96 -0.20 -0.28 -10.22
N GLU A 97 0.99 0.31 -10.31
CA GLU A 97 1.40 1.06 -11.51
C GLU A 97 1.45 0.18 -12.75
N MET A 98 2.01 -1.03 -12.63
CA MET A 98 2.04 -1.98 -13.75
C MET A 98 0.62 -2.40 -14.15
N TYR A 99 -0.26 -2.62 -13.18
CA TYR A 99 -1.67 -2.91 -13.44
C TYR A 99 -2.36 -1.78 -14.21
N LYS A 100 -2.24 -0.52 -13.76
CA LYS A 100 -2.82 0.66 -14.43
C LYS A 100 -2.34 0.80 -15.88
N LYS A 101 -1.09 0.41 -16.15
CA LYS A 101 -0.48 0.42 -17.50
C LYS A 101 -0.86 -0.80 -18.36
N GLY A 102 -1.77 -1.66 -17.90
CA GLY A 102 -2.18 -2.89 -18.60
C GLY A 102 -1.12 -4.00 -18.59
N LYS A 103 -0.05 -3.86 -17.80
CA LYS A 103 1.05 -4.82 -17.72
C LYS A 103 0.77 -5.88 -16.65
N TYR A 104 -0.30 -6.64 -16.85
CA TYR A 104 -0.86 -7.53 -15.83
C TYR A 104 0.11 -8.62 -15.36
N ASN A 105 0.91 -9.21 -16.24
CA ASN A 105 1.93 -10.20 -15.85
C ASN A 105 3.00 -9.62 -14.91
N GLU A 106 3.43 -8.39 -15.17
CA GLU A 106 4.42 -7.69 -14.34
C GLU A 106 3.84 -7.32 -12.97
N ALA A 107 2.58 -6.85 -12.96
CA ALA A 107 1.84 -6.58 -11.73
C ALA A 107 1.69 -7.86 -10.87
N ILE A 108 1.25 -8.98 -11.46
CA ILE A 108 1.12 -10.27 -10.77
C ILE A 108 2.46 -10.70 -10.16
N LYS A 109 3.56 -10.59 -10.91
CA LYS A 109 4.89 -10.95 -10.41
C LYS A 109 5.26 -10.15 -9.16
N ILE A 110 5.05 -8.84 -9.18
CA ILE A 110 5.34 -7.96 -8.04
C ILE A 110 4.43 -8.30 -6.86
N TYR A 111 3.12 -8.44 -7.09
CA TYR A 111 2.18 -8.78 -6.03
C TYR A 111 2.48 -10.14 -5.40
N GLN A 112 2.89 -11.14 -6.20
CA GLN A 112 3.26 -12.47 -5.69
C GLN A 112 4.51 -12.40 -4.82
N GLU A 113 5.52 -11.64 -5.21
CA GLU A 113 6.72 -11.43 -4.38
C GLU A 113 6.36 -10.82 -3.01
N VAL A 114 5.51 -9.79 -3.00
CA VAL A 114 5.05 -9.16 -1.76
C VAL A 114 4.18 -10.14 -0.96
N LEU A 115 3.32 -10.91 -1.62
CA LEU A 115 2.44 -11.89 -0.99
C LEU A 115 3.27 -12.94 -0.24
N ASP A 116 4.29 -13.51 -0.86
CA ASP A 116 5.14 -14.54 -0.26
C ASP A 116 5.82 -14.02 1.01
N LYS A 117 6.37 -12.79 0.96
CA LYS A 117 6.98 -12.13 2.12
C LYS A 117 5.94 -11.85 3.22
N LYS A 118 4.76 -11.30 2.88
CA LYS A 118 3.72 -11.00 3.88
C LYS A 118 3.10 -12.25 4.49
N VAL A 119 2.94 -13.34 3.73
CA VAL A 119 2.47 -14.64 4.26
C VAL A 119 3.44 -15.16 5.32
N HIS A 120 4.74 -15.07 5.07
CA HIS A 120 5.76 -15.48 6.03
C HIS A 120 5.74 -14.65 7.32
N ILE A 121 5.54 -13.34 7.21
CA ILE A 121 5.61 -12.40 8.35
C ILE A 121 4.31 -12.38 9.17
N LEU A 122 3.16 -12.38 8.50
CA LEU A 122 1.85 -12.10 9.11
C LEU A 122 0.94 -13.33 9.19
N GLY A 123 1.26 -14.38 8.44
CA GLY A 123 0.43 -15.55 8.25
C GLY A 123 -0.57 -15.41 7.09
N PRO A 124 -1.08 -16.55 6.55
CA PRO A 124 -1.87 -16.58 5.32
C PRO A 124 -3.26 -15.93 5.44
N ASP A 125 -3.82 -15.86 6.65
CA ASP A 125 -5.16 -15.31 6.91
C ASP A 125 -5.13 -13.83 7.33
N HIS A 126 -3.96 -13.17 7.33
CA HIS A 126 -3.86 -11.77 7.70
C HIS A 126 -4.57 -10.88 6.67
N HIS A 127 -5.22 -9.79 7.14
CA HIS A 127 -5.99 -8.89 6.27
C HIS A 127 -5.18 -8.39 5.05
N ASP A 128 -3.98 -7.87 5.26
CA ASP A 128 -3.07 -7.45 4.19
C ASP A 128 -2.74 -8.53 3.16
N VAL A 129 -2.60 -9.79 3.59
CA VAL A 129 -2.32 -10.92 2.71
C VAL A 129 -3.54 -11.21 1.85
N LEU A 130 -4.73 -11.16 2.45
CA LEU A 130 -5.99 -11.37 1.74
C LEU A 130 -6.27 -10.25 0.73
N ILE A 131 -5.92 -9.00 1.03
CA ILE A 131 -6.01 -7.89 0.06
C ILE A 131 -5.08 -8.11 -1.14
N LEU A 132 -3.83 -8.52 -0.91
CA LEU A 132 -2.91 -8.85 -2.01
C LEU A 132 -3.41 -9.98 -2.90
N ARG A 133 -3.98 -11.04 -2.31
CA ARG A 133 -4.63 -12.12 -3.07
C ARG A 133 -5.80 -11.59 -3.92
N SER A 134 -6.64 -10.71 -3.37
CA SER A 134 -7.69 -10.07 -4.16
C SER A 134 -7.14 -9.26 -5.33
N ASN A 135 -6.05 -8.50 -5.12
CA ASN A 135 -5.43 -7.73 -6.20
C ASN A 135 -4.87 -8.64 -7.31
N ILE A 136 -4.25 -9.76 -6.94
CA ILE A 136 -3.79 -10.78 -7.91
C ILE A 136 -4.99 -11.36 -8.67
N ALA A 137 -6.06 -11.71 -7.98
CA ALA A 137 -7.27 -12.25 -8.60
C ALA A 137 -7.90 -11.27 -9.61
N ILE A 138 -8.05 -10.00 -9.24
CA ILE A 138 -8.53 -8.95 -10.16
C ILE A 138 -7.61 -8.84 -11.37
N THR A 139 -6.29 -8.85 -11.14
CA THR A 139 -5.31 -8.76 -12.24
C THR A 139 -5.36 -9.99 -13.15
N LEU A 140 -5.66 -11.18 -12.63
CA LEU A 140 -5.86 -12.41 -13.41
C LEU A 140 -7.11 -12.33 -14.27
N ASP A 141 -8.21 -11.78 -13.75
CA ASP A 141 -9.44 -11.57 -14.52
C ASP A 141 -9.19 -10.66 -15.71
N ASP A 142 -8.54 -9.51 -15.49
CA ASP A 142 -8.17 -8.57 -16.55
C ASP A 142 -7.15 -9.14 -17.56
N LEU A 143 -6.35 -10.13 -17.15
CA LEU A 143 -5.46 -10.89 -18.02
C LEU A 143 -6.19 -11.99 -18.82
N GLY A 144 -7.49 -12.19 -18.60
CA GLY A 144 -8.31 -13.19 -19.28
C GLY A 144 -8.27 -14.58 -18.62
N LYS A 145 -8.04 -14.65 -17.31
CA LYS A 145 -8.02 -15.89 -16.51
C LYS A 145 -9.11 -15.87 -15.41
N PRO A 146 -10.40 -15.77 -15.78
CA PRO A 146 -11.50 -15.61 -14.81
C PRO A 146 -11.65 -16.81 -13.86
N ASP A 147 -11.38 -18.04 -14.32
CA ASP A 147 -11.49 -19.23 -13.46
C ASP A 147 -10.43 -19.24 -12.34
N GLU A 148 -9.20 -18.83 -12.65
CA GLU A 148 -8.13 -18.68 -11.64
C GLU A 148 -8.47 -17.57 -10.64
N ALA A 149 -8.98 -16.43 -11.15
CA ALA A 149 -9.43 -15.31 -10.33
C ALA A 149 -10.58 -15.70 -9.38
N LEU A 150 -11.60 -16.38 -9.89
CA LEU A 150 -12.76 -16.80 -9.12
C LEU A 150 -12.37 -17.76 -7.99
N ASN A 151 -11.53 -18.76 -8.28
CA ASN A 151 -11.05 -19.70 -7.27
C ASN A 151 -10.30 -18.96 -6.16
N MET A 152 -9.41 -18.03 -6.51
CA MET A 152 -8.66 -17.24 -5.53
C MET A 152 -9.57 -16.36 -4.66
N LEU A 153 -10.58 -15.70 -5.26
CA LEU A 153 -11.55 -14.89 -4.50
C LEU A 153 -12.42 -15.73 -3.56
N GLN A 154 -12.78 -16.96 -3.95
CA GLN A 154 -13.50 -17.88 -3.06
C GLN A 154 -12.66 -18.27 -1.84
N GLU A 155 -11.36 -18.55 -2.03
CA GLU A 155 -10.43 -18.80 -0.93
C GLU A 155 -10.31 -17.59 0.00
N VAL A 156 -10.16 -16.39 -0.55
CA VAL A 156 -10.11 -15.13 0.21
C VAL A 156 -11.37 -14.93 1.03
N LEU A 157 -12.56 -15.10 0.43
CA LEU A 157 -13.83 -14.97 1.12
C LEU A 157 -13.95 -15.99 2.27
N SER A 158 -13.51 -17.23 2.04
CA SER A 158 -13.50 -18.25 3.09
C SER A 158 -12.56 -17.87 4.24
N ALA A 159 -11.36 -17.35 3.96
CA ALA A 159 -10.42 -16.92 4.98
C ALA A 159 -10.97 -15.73 5.79
N MET A 160 -11.52 -14.72 5.12
CA MET A 160 -12.14 -13.56 5.77
C MET A 160 -13.28 -13.97 6.72
N ARG A 161 -14.13 -14.92 6.32
CA ARG A 161 -15.19 -15.47 7.18
C ARG A 161 -14.64 -16.13 8.44
N LYS A 162 -13.56 -16.90 8.35
CA LYS A 162 -12.90 -17.53 9.51
C LYS A 162 -12.34 -16.48 10.48
N VAL A 163 -11.69 -15.44 9.96
CA VAL A 163 -11.12 -14.34 10.76
C VAL A 163 -12.22 -13.54 11.47
N LEU A 164 -13.31 -13.22 10.79
CA LEU A 164 -14.43 -12.47 11.39
C LEU A 164 -15.23 -13.33 12.39
N GLY A 165 -15.49 -14.60 12.09
CA GLY A 165 -16.17 -15.53 12.99
C GLY A 165 -15.37 -15.82 14.28
N SER A 166 -14.05 -15.94 14.18
CA SER A 166 -13.17 -16.11 15.35
C SER A 166 -13.05 -14.85 16.22
N LYS A 167 -13.09 -13.65 15.62
CA LYS A 167 -13.18 -12.38 16.37
C LYS A 167 -14.52 -12.23 17.10
N HIS A 168 -15.62 -12.63 16.48
CA HIS A 168 -16.95 -12.61 17.12
C HIS A 168 -17.03 -13.56 18.33
N THR A 169 -16.53 -14.79 18.21
CA THR A 169 -16.53 -15.76 19.32
C THR A 169 -15.63 -15.35 20.49
N LYS A 170 -14.48 -14.70 20.24
CA LYS A 170 -13.61 -14.14 21.29
C LYS A 170 -14.27 -12.99 22.06
N LYS A 171 -15.08 -12.14 21.40
CA LYS A 171 -15.83 -11.06 22.08
C LYS A 171 -16.92 -11.62 22.98
N LEU A 172 -17.61 -12.69 22.57
CA LEU A 172 -18.65 -13.36 23.36
C LEU A 172 -18.09 -14.09 24.60
N LYS A 173 -16.92 -14.72 24.51
CA LYS A 173 -16.27 -15.38 25.66
C LYS A 173 -15.80 -14.40 26.75
N ARG A 174 -15.58 -13.13 26.40
CA ARG A 174 -15.15 -12.09 27.35
C ARG A 174 -16.30 -11.52 28.17
N THR A 175 -17.55 -11.73 27.74
CA THR A 175 -18.76 -11.29 28.44
C THR A 175 -19.45 -12.42 29.23
N SER A 176 -18.94 -13.65 29.18
CA SER A 176 -19.57 -14.82 29.82
C SER A 176 -18.87 -15.30 31.11
N THR A 177 -17.93 -14.53 31.67
CA THR A 177 -17.38 -14.80 33.01
C THR A 177 -17.99 -13.84 34.04
N PHE A 178 -19.26 -14.03 34.38
CA PHE A 178 -19.81 -13.68 35.69
C PHE A 178 -21.00 -14.60 36.01
N TYR A 179 -20.99 -15.13 37.23
CA TYR A 179 -21.99 -15.95 37.94
C TYR A 179 -22.00 -17.47 37.70
N SER A 180 -21.25 -18.16 38.56
CA SER A 180 -21.77 -19.26 39.38
C SER A 180 -21.13 -19.17 40.76
#